data_AF-A0A3M1D8T7-F1
#
_entry.id   AF-A0A3M1D8T7-F1
#
_cell.length_a   1.000
_cell.length_b   1.000
_cell.length_c   1.000
_cell.angle_alpha   90.00
_cell.angle_beta   90.00
_cell.angle_gamma   90.00
#
_symmetry.space_group_name_H-M   'P 1'
#
loop_
_entity.id
_entity.type
_entity.pdbx_description
1 polymer ?
#
loop_
_entity_poly.entity_id
_entity_poly.type
_entity_poly.pdbx_seq_one_letter_code
_entity_poly.pdbx_strand_id
1 'polypeptide(L)'
;QTLDGIYMTALVESGEVIQGLGERILGRVALEDVKDPISGEVLVRSGEEIDEEKVAKITDAGIERVLIRSVLTCRARSGICAKCYGRDLARGNMVNLGEAVGVMAAQSIGEPGTQLTMRTFHIGGAAVRRAEQSSLENRTAGKVAFRNLQKVERSTKGKKYYIVMNRNAEIAIVDEEGRERGKYPLVYGAHILVEEGQHVEPNTTLAEWDPFSMSILSEVTGIVQFGDILQGVTMEEKTDEVTGLISRVIIESKDPDARPRISIKDPNDPERTLNKPGSQSMARYQLPVGAIVVVEEGQKVAAGDLLAKIPRETTKTKDITGGLPRVAELFEARKPKDVALIAEIDGVVRFGKDVKGKRRLIVEPEVGSPKEYLIPRGKHISVHEGEFVRAGEALMDGSPNPHDILRVLGEKELAKYLVNEIQEVYRLQGVKINDKHVEVVVRQMLKRVRVKDVGDTNFLVDDQVDRFAFEEENERVLAQGGRPAIGEPMLLGITKGALASDSFLSASSFQETTKVLTEAAIQGKVDRLQGLKENVIMGRLIPAGTGRKEYKRLDIEVERLEYEQPGQEQEQGQEPGVSELG
;
A
#
# COMPACT_ATOMS: atom_id res chain seq x y z
N GLN A 1 24.76 -12.49 -8.12
CA GLN A 1 23.56 -13.06 -7.48
C GLN A 1 23.04 -12.02 -6.50
N THR A 2 21.72 -11.87 -6.31
CA THR A 2 21.18 -10.99 -5.26
C THR A 2 20.79 -11.89 -4.09
N LEU A 3 21.24 -11.55 -2.88
CA LEU A 3 20.78 -12.17 -1.63
C LEU A 3 19.57 -11.42 -1.04
N ASP A 4 19.07 -10.43 -1.78
CA ASP A 4 18.06 -9.50 -1.30
C ASP A 4 16.70 -9.74 -1.95
N GLY A 5 15.64 -9.69 -1.15
CA GLY A 5 14.27 -10.05 -1.54
C GLY A 5 13.23 -9.15 -0.90
N ILE A 6 11.97 -9.44 -1.20
CA ILE A 6 10.82 -8.73 -0.63
C ILE A 6 9.88 -9.76 -0.02
N TYR A 7 9.44 -9.49 1.22
CA TYR A 7 8.37 -10.26 1.84
C TYR A 7 7.05 -9.89 1.17
N MET A 8 6.46 -10.87 0.49
CA MET A 8 5.14 -10.75 -0.08
C MET A 8 4.10 -11.21 0.93
N THR A 9 3.05 -10.41 1.11
CA THR A 9 1.91 -10.68 1.99
C THR A 9 0.62 -10.48 1.19
N ALA A 10 -0.51 -10.98 1.69
CA ALA A 10 -1.80 -10.61 1.13
C ALA A 10 -1.99 -9.08 1.14
N LEU A 11 -2.63 -8.54 0.11
CA LEU A 11 -3.01 -7.13 0.06
C LEU A 11 -4.34 -6.99 0.80
N VAL A 12 -4.32 -6.33 1.95
CA VAL A 12 -5.47 -6.12 2.82
C VAL A 12 -5.72 -4.62 2.93
N GLU A 13 -6.93 -4.19 2.64
CA GLU A 13 -7.37 -2.81 2.81
C GLU A 13 -8.59 -2.79 3.73
N SER A 14 -8.52 -2.03 4.83
CA SER A 14 -9.66 -1.83 5.74
C SER A 14 -10.32 -3.13 6.25
N GLY A 15 -9.57 -4.24 6.31
CA GLY A 15 -10.05 -5.57 6.70
C GLY A 15 -10.47 -6.47 5.53
N GLU A 16 -10.63 -5.94 4.32
CA GLU A 16 -10.90 -6.71 3.10
C GLU A 16 -9.59 -7.18 2.45
N VAL A 17 -9.49 -8.48 2.13
CA VAL A 17 -8.36 -8.99 1.35
C VAL A 17 -8.66 -8.78 -0.14
N ILE A 18 -8.13 -7.69 -0.71
CA ILE A 18 -8.25 -7.35 -2.13
C ILE A 18 -7.54 -8.40 -2.99
N GLN A 19 -6.36 -8.86 -2.55
CA GLN A 19 -5.54 -9.82 -3.27
C GLN A 19 -4.91 -10.82 -2.31
N GLY A 20 -5.24 -12.10 -2.48
CA GLY A 20 -4.65 -13.18 -1.68
C GLY A 20 -3.16 -13.35 -1.95
N LEU A 21 -2.44 -13.93 -0.98
CA LEU A 21 -1.01 -14.20 -1.10
C LEU A 21 -0.70 -15.07 -2.33
N GLY A 22 -1.50 -16.12 -2.56
CA GLY A 22 -1.30 -17.06 -3.67
C GLY A 22 -1.26 -16.38 -5.05
N GLU A 23 -2.14 -15.41 -5.30
CA GLU A 23 -2.17 -14.66 -6.56
C GLU A 23 -0.93 -13.76 -6.72
N ARG A 24 -0.38 -13.22 -5.62
CA ARG A 24 0.79 -12.34 -5.65
C ARG A 24 2.10 -13.08 -5.88
N ILE A 25 2.20 -14.31 -5.38
CA ILE A 25 3.42 -15.13 -5.47
C ILE A 25 3.46 -16.01 -6.73
N LEU A 26 2.32 -16.21 -7.42
CA LEU A 26 2.25 -17.04 -8.62
C LEU A 26 3.24 -16.58 -9.70
N GLY A 27 4.04 -17.52 -10.20
CA GLY A 27 5.05 -17.26 -11.22
C GLY A 27 6.20 -16.38 -10.74
N ARG A 28 6.41 -16.25 -9.42
CA ARG A 28 7.61 -15.66 -8.81
C ARG A 28 8.58 -16.75 -8.39
N VAL A 29 9.79 -16.33 -8.03
CA VAL A 29 10.86 -17.25 -7.58
C VAL A 29 11.11 -17.05 -6.10
N ALA A 30 11.11 -18.13 -5.33
CA ALA A 30 11.42 -18.10 -3.90
C ALA A 30 12.90 -17.73 -3.69
N LEU A 31 13.19 -16.87 -2.71
CA LEU A 31 14.56 -16.53 -2.34
C LEU A 31 15.13 -17.50 -1.30
N GLU A 32 14.29 -17.99 -0.40
CA GLU A 32 14.62 -18.95 0.66
C GLU A 32 13.71 -20.17 0.57
N ASP A 33 14.11 -21.24 1.25
CA ASP A 33 13.28 -22.44 1.37
C ASP A 33 12.00 -22.11 2.14
N VAL A 34 10.86 -22.29 1.49
CA VAL A 34 9.54 -22.16 2.12
C VAL A 34 9.21 -23.49 2.78
N LYS A 35 9.17 -23.50 4.11
CA LYS A 35 8.90 -24.69 4.90
C LYS A 35 7.51 -24.63 5.52
N ASP A 36 6.88 -25.78 5.68
CA ASP A 36 5.70 -25.88 6.55
C ASP A 36 6.14 -25.62 8.01
N PRO A 37 5.49 -24.69 8.73
CA PRO A 37 5.78 -24.42 10.14
C PRO A 37 5.70 -25.65 11.06
N ILE A 38 4.93 -26.68 10.72
CA ILE A 38 4.71 -27.85 11.59
C ILE A 38 5.57 -29.04 11.19
N SER A 39 5.42 -29.53 9.95
CA SER A 39 6.15 -30.72 9.50
C SER A 39 7.64 -30.43 9.28
N GLY A 40 8.00 -29.15 9.10
CA GLY A 40 9.34 -28.75 8.67
C GLY A 40 9.67 -29.16 7.24
N GLU A 41 8.71 -29.73 6.51
CA GLU A 41 8.87 -30.13 5.11
C GLU A 41 9.06 -28.90 4.23
N VAL A 42 10.01 -28.98 3.30
CA VAL A 42 10.28 -27.90 2.33
C VAL A 42 9.23 -27.97 1.22
N LEU A 43 8.29 -27.03 1.22
CA LEU A 43 7.24 -26.89 0.21
C LEU A 43 7.80 -26.37 -1.12
N VAL A 44 8.70 -25.39 -1.05
CA VAL A 44 9.37 -24.78 -2.21
C VAL A 44 10.83 -24.53 -1.86
N ARG A 45 11.76 -24.93 -2.75
CA ARG A 45 13.19 -24.70 -2.53
C ARG A 45 13.62 -23.28 -2.93
N SER A 46 14.69 -22.81 -2.33
CA SER A 46 15.35 -21.56 -2.69
C SER A 46 15.73 -21.54 -4.17
N GLY A 47 15.33 -20.48 -4.88
CA GLY A 47 15.61 -20.28 -6.28
C GLY A 47 14.68 -21.02 -7.25
N GLU A 48 13.64 -21.68 -6.74
CA GLU A 48 12.62 -22.38 -7.52
C GLU A 48 11.42 -21.46 -7.86
N GLU A 49 10.80 -21.71 -9.00
CA GLU A 49 9.56 -21.05 -9.41
C GLU A 49 8.35 -21.57 -8.61
N ILE A 50 7.50 -20.65 -8.20
CA ILE A 50 6.25 -20.90 -7.50
C ILE A 50 5.13 -21.05 -8.55
N ASP A 51 4.78 -22.30 -8.85
CA ASP A 51 3.69 -22.71 -9.74
C ASP A 51 2.36 -22.88 -8.99
N GLU A 52 1.29 -23.16 -9.72
CA GLU A 52 -0.07 -23.31 -9.19
C GLU A 52 -0.16 -24.41 -8.10
N GLU A 53 0.57 -25.52 -8.26
CA GLU A 53 0.61 -26.61 -7.29
C GLU A 53 1.30 -26.18 -5.98
N LYS A 54 2.43 -25.49 -6.07
CA LYS A 54 3.14 -24.94 -4.92
C LYS A 54 2.34 -23.85 -4.23
N VAL A 55 1.62 -23.01 -4.98
CA VAL A 55 0.71 -22.02 -4.42
C VAL A 55 -0.37 -22.69 -3.56
N ALA A 56 -0.96 -23.78 -4.03
CA ALA A 56 -1.94 -24.55 -3.25
C ALA A 56 -1.32 -25.04 -1.94
N LYS A 57 -0.15 -25.68 -2.01
CA LYS A 57 0.59 -26.14 -0.81
C LYS A 57 0.89 -25.03 0.19
N ILE A 58 1.35 -23.87 -0.28
CA ILE A 58 1.65 -22.69 0.57
C ILE A 58 0.37 -22.17 1.24
N THR A 59 -0.74 -22.16 0.51
CA THR A 59 -2.04 -21.68 1.01
C THR A 59 -2.60 -22.65 2.05
N ASP A 60 -2.54 -23.96 1.80
CA ASP A 60 -3.02 -25.01 2.71
C ASP A 60 -2.20 -25.07 4.01
N ALA A 61 -0.88 -24.79 3.90
CA ALA A 61 0.01 -24.66 5.05
C ALA A 61 -0.25 -23.39 5.89
N GLY A 62 -1.13 -22.48 5.45
CA GLY A 62 -1.48 -21.26 6.18
C GLY A 62 -0.31 -20.27 6.31
N ILE A 63 0.60 -20.24 5.34
CA ILE A 63 1.75 -19.34 5.36
C ILE A 63 1.29 -17.93 4.99
N GLU A 64 1.54 -16.94 5.86
CA GLU A 64 1.07 -15.56 5.67
C GLU A 64 2.04 -14.68 4.87
N ARG A 65 3.34 -15.03 4.87
CA ARG A 65 4.40 -14.26 4.21
C ARG A 65 5.41 -15.17 3.55
N VAL A 66 5.84 -14.81 2.33
CA VAL A 66 6.86 -15.53 1.57
C VAL A 66 7.94 -14.56 1.10
N LEU A 67 9.20 -14.92 1.31
CA LEU A 67 10.32 -14.13 0.81
C LEU A 67 10.61 -14.48 -0.65
N ILE A 68 10.32 -13.54 -1.55
CA ILE A 68 10.49 -13.73 -2.99
C ILE A 68 11.60 -12.87 -3.56
N ARG A 69 12.10 -13.29 -4.71
CA ARG A 69 12.89 -12.42 -5.59
C ARG A 69 11.96 -11.42 -6.27
N SER A 70 12.38 -10.16 -6.30
CA SER A 70 11.65 -9.07 -6.93
C SER A 70 12.49 -8.38 -7.99
N VAL A 71 11.80 -7.72 -8.93
CA VAL A 71 12.43 -6.81 -9.90
C VAL A 71 13.11 -5.64 -9.18
N LEU A 72 12.56 -5.20 -8.04
CA LEU A 72 13.09 -4.08 -7.26
C LEU A 72 14.48 -4.37 -6.69
N THR A 73 14.72 -5.58 -6.18
CA THR A 73 16.00 -5.99 -5.57
C THR A 73 17.00 -6.56 -6.57
N CYS A 74 16.70 -6.50 -7.87
CA CYS A 74 17.58 -7.03 -8.90
C CYS A 74 18.87 -6.20 -9.02
N ARG A 75 20.03 -6.85 -8.92
CA ARG A 75 21.37 -6.23 -9.08
C ARG A 75 21.93 -6.28 -10.50
N ALA A 76 21.10 -6.63 -11.49
CA ALA A 76 21.53 -6.59 -12.89
C ALA A 76 21.75 -5.14 -13.33
N ARG A 77 22.97 -4.83 -13.80
CA ARG A 77 23.38 -3.48 -14.24
C ARG A 77 22.57 -3.00 -15.45
N SER A 78 22.41 -3.87 -16.44
CA SER A 78 21.58 -3.63 -17.63
C SER A 78 20.38 -4.57 -17.67
N GLY A 79 19.20 -4.03 -17.41
CA GLY A 79 17.94 -4.79 -17.44
C GLY A 79 17.65 -5.54 -16.13
N ILE A 80 16.98 -6.68 -16.25
CA ILE A 80 16.50 -7.50 -15.12
C ILE A 80 16.86 -8.95 -15.41
N CYS A 81 17.31 -9.70 -14.40
CA CYS A 81 17.59 -11.13 -14.58
C CYS A 81 16.29 -11.95 -14.57
N ALA A 82 16.28 -13.07 -15.31
CA ALA A 82 15.09 -13.92 -15.43
C ALA A 82 14.51 -14.29 -14.06
N LYS A 83 15.35 -14.77 -13.12
CA LYS A 83 14.91 -15.18 -11.77
C LYS A 83 14.27 -14.07 -10.93
N CYS A 84 14.59 -12.81 -11.16
CA CYS A 84 13.95 -11.70 -10.43
C CYS A 84 12.58 -11.32 -11.03
N TYR A 85 12.36 -11.59 -12.31
CA TYR A 85 11.08 -11.37 -12.98
C TYR A 85 10.13 -12.56 -12.84
N GLY A 86 10.66 -13.79 -12.93
CA GLY A 86 9.90 -15.03 -12.86
C GLY A 86 9.30 -15.43 -14.20
N ARG A 87 8.09 -15.98 -14.13
CA ARG A 87 7.28 -16.44 -15.25
C ARG A 87 6.83 -15.30 -16.15
N ASP A 88 6.89 -15.52 -17.46
CA ASP A 88 6.15 -14.73 -18.45
C ASP A 88 4.68 -15.13 -18.40
N LEU A 89 3.82 -14.15 -18.06
CA LEU A 89 2.38 -14.38 -17.89
C LEU A 89 1.66 -14.60 -19.23
N ALA A 90 2.25 -14.21 -20.35
CA ALA A 90 1.65 -14.41 -21.67
C ALA A 90 1.88 -15.83 -22.21
N ARG A 91 3.06 -16.40 -21.95
CA ARG A 91 3.47 -17.73 -22.47
C ARG A 91 3.38 -18.85 -21.44
N GLY A 92 3.30 -18.51 -20.15
CA GLY A 92 3.21 -19.51 -19.08
C GLY A 92 4.51 -20.25 -18.80
N ASN A 93 5.66 -19.78 -19.28
CA ASN A 93 6.98 -20.35 -18.99
C ASN A 93 7.88 -19.30 -18.34
N MET A 94 9.01 -19.73 -17.78
CA MET A 94 10.04 -18.82 -17.29
C MET A 94 10.44 -17.81 -18.38
N VAL A 95 10.61 -16.53 -18.01
CA VAL A 95 10.89 -15.49 -19.01
C VAL A 95 12.19 -15.76 -19.78
N ASN A 96 12.12 -15.60 -21.10
CA ASN A 96 13.27 -15.78 -21.98
C ASN A 96 14.28 -14.63 -21.80
N LEU A 97 15.56 -14.93 -22.03
CA LEU A 97 16.57 -13.90 -22.10
C LEU A 97 16.31 -13.00 -23.31
N GLY A 98 16.49 -11.69 -23.13
CA GLY A 98 16.21 -10.71 -24.18
C GLY A 98 14.75 -10.26 -24.30
N GLU A 99 13.82 -10.80 -23.51
CA GLU A 99 12.44 -10.30 -23.50
C GLU A 99 12.38 -8.83 -23.02
N ALA A 100 11.59 -8.01 -23.71
CA ALA A 100 11.45 -6.58 -23.42
C ALA A 100 10.44 -6.32 -22.29
N VAL A 101 10.70 -6.87 -21.10
CA VAL A 101 9.79 -6.79 -19.93
C VAL A 101 9.40 -5.37 -19.52
N GLY A 102 10.26 -4.38 -19.81
CA GLY A 102 9.95 -2.96 -19.61
C GLY A 102 8.79 -2.46 -20.47
N VAL A 103 8.77 -2.85 -21.75
CA VAL A 103 7.70 -2.49 -22.68
C VAL A 103 6.42 -3.24 -22.34
N MET A 104 6.53 -4.53 -22.01
CA MET A 104 5.39 -5.34 -21.57
C MET A 104 4.73 -4.74 -20.33
N ALA A 105 5.52 -4.39 -19.30
CA ALA A 105 5.00 -3.76 -18.10
C ALA A 105 4.30 -2.42 -18.38
N ALA A 106 4.89 -1.59 -19.25
CA ALA A 106 4.27 -0.32 -19.63
C ALA A 106 2.93 -0.52 -20.36
N GLN A 107 2.83 -1.50 -21.26
CA GLN A 107 1.58 -1.83 -21.95
C GLN A 107 0.53 -2.40 -21.00
N SER A 108 0.90 -3.34 -20.13
CA SER A 108 -0.01 -3.96 -19.16
C SER A 108 -0.61 -2.97 -18.16
N ILE A 109 0.05 -1.82 -17.94
CA ILE A 109 -0.45 -0.73 -17.07
C ILE A 109 -1.21 0.31 -17.90
N GLY A 110 -0.65 0.68 -19.06
CA GLY A 110 -1.14 1.77 -19.90
C GLY A 110 -2.45 1.45 -20.63
N GLU A 111 -2.58 0.27 -21.25
CA GLU A 111 -3.78 -0.13 -22.00
C GLU A 111 -5.02 -0.19 -21.10
N PRO A 112 -4.98 -0.86 -19.93
CA PRO A 112 -6.12 -0.79 -19.01
C PRO A 112 -6.35 0.63 -18.49
N GLY A 113 -5.30 1.43 -18.26
CA GLY A 113 -5.43 2.81 -17.80
C GLY A 113 -6.22 3.70 -18.75
N THR A 114 -5.95 3.62 -20.07
CA THR A 114 -6.72 4.36 -21.07
C THR A 114 -8.16 3.87 -21.15
N GLN A 115 -8.38 2.56 -21.04
CA GLN A 115 -9.72 1.97 -21.00
C GLN A 115 -10.52 2.44 -19.77
N LEU A 116 -9.89 2.52 -18.60
CA LEU A 116 -10.51 3.01 -17.37
C LEU A 116 -11.00 4.44 -17.54
N THR A 117 -10.16 5.30 -18.12
CA THR A 117 -10.54 6.70 -18.38
C THR A 117 -11.80 6.80 -19.23
N MET A 118 -11.94 5.96 -20.26
CA MET A 118 -13.15 5.92 -21.07
C MET A 118 -14.38 5.40 -20.32
N ARG A 119 -14.23 4.42 -19.42
CA ARG A 119 -15.34 3.82 -18.65
C ARG A 119 -15.83 4.73 -17.52
N THR A 120 -14.94 5.42 -16.82
CA THR A 120 -15.27 6.22 -15.63
C THR A 120 -16.25 7.37 -15.93
N PHE A 121 -16.15 8.01 -17.11
CA PHE A 121 -17.06 9.13 -17.45
C PHE A 121 -18.53 8.71 -17.64
N HIS A 122 -18.81 7.45 -17.95
CA HIS A 122 -20.17 7.00 -18.25
C HIS A 122 -20.96 6.56 -17.01
N ILE A 123 -20.28 6.36 -15.87
CA ILE A 123 -20.89 5.92 -14.59
C ILE A 123 -21.28 7.13 -13.71
N GLY A 124 -20.99 8.36 -14.16
CA GLY A 124 -21.22 9.61 -13.41
C GLY A 124 -22.66 9.94 -13.00
N GLY A 125 -23.66 9.13 -13.39
CA GLY A 125 -25.08 9.34 -13.07
C GLY A 125 -25.67 8.40 -12.00
N ALA A 126 -25.02 7.27 -11.70
CA ALA A 126 -25.53 6.30 -10.72
C ALA A 126 -24.39 5.91 -9.79
N ALA A 127 -24.27 6.64 -8.68
CA ALA A 127 -23.39 6.26 -7.58
C ALA A 127 -23.89 4.93 -7.00
N VAL A 128 -23.42 3.81 -7.54
CA VAL A 128 -23.55 2.51 -6.89
C VAL A 128 -22.67 2.59 -5.66
N ARG A 129 -23.28 2.96 -4.52
CA ARG A 129 -22.66 2.79 -3.21
C ARG A 129 -22.32 1.31 -3.10
N ARG A 130 -21.04 0.95 -3.25
CA ARG A 130 -20.58 -0.36 -2.77
C ARG A 130 -20.96 -0.42 -1.30
N ALA A 131 -21.64 -1.48 -0.91
CA ALA A 131 -22.00 -1.70 0.49
C ALA A 131 -20.69 -1.79 1.28
N GLU A 132 -20.43 -0.82 2.15
CA GLU A 132 -19.29 -0.90 3.06
C GLU A 132 -19.53 -2.07 4.00
N GLN A 133 -18.54 -2.97 4.12
CA GLN A 133 -18.63 -4.09 5.04
C GLN A 133 -18.61 -3.57 6.47
N SER A 134 -19.73 -3.80 7.17
CA SER A 134 -19.91 -3.53 8.59
C SER A 134 -19.62 -4.77 9.45
N SER A 135 -19.12 -5.85 8.85
CA SER A 135 -18.95 -7.17 9.47
C SER A 135 -17.58 -7.78 9.17
N LEU A 136 -17.03 -8.47 10.15
CA LEU A 136 -15.82 -9.29 10.07
C LEU A 136 -16.24 -10.76 10.04
N GLU A 137 -15.79 -11.51 9.04
CA GLU A 137 -16.12 -12.93 8.85
C GLU A 137 -14.87 -13.80 8.87
N ASN A 138 -14.95 -15.02 9.41
CA ASN A 138 -13.85 -15.96 9.36
C ASN A 138 -13.76 -16.69 8.01
N ARG A 139 -12.54 -17.07 7.61
CA ARG A 139 -12.29 -17.85 6.39
C ARG A 139 -12.09 -19.33 6.64
N THR A 140 -11.60 -19.66 7.83
CA THR A 140 -11.22 -21.01 8.22
C THR A 140 -12.07 -21.46 9.39
N ALA A 141 -12.40 -22.76 9.39
CA ALA A 141 -13.05 -23.38 10.54
C ALA A 141 -12.07 -23.49 11.71
N GLY A 142 -12.56 -23.33 12.93
CA GLY A 142 -11.73 -23.48 14.12
C GLY A 142 -12.39 -22.92 15.37
N LYS A 143 -11.65 -22.93 16.48
CA LYS A 143 -12.05 -22.33 17.75
C LYS A 143 -11.59 -20.88 17.82
N VAL A 144 -12.45 -20.00 18.32
CA VAL A 144 -12.16 -18.58 18.52
C VAL A 144 -11.26 -18.41 19.75
N ALA A 145 -10.16 -17.66 19.62
CA ALA A 145 -9.28 -17.28 20.71
C ALA A 145 -9.07 -15.76 20.68
N PHE A 146 -9.27 -15.09 21.83
CA PHE A 146 -9.07 -13.65 21.92
C PHE A 146 -7.62 -13.32 22.30
N ARG A 147 -6.98 -12.40 21.57
CA ARG A 147 -5.63 -11.90 21.87
C ARG A 147 -5.72 -10.42 22.27
N ASN A 148 -5.15 -10.10 23.42
CA ASN A 148 -5.08 -8.73 23.95
C ASN A 148 -6.44 -8.01 23.97
N LEU A 149 -7.56 -8.70 24.21
CA LEU A 149 -8.90 -8.10 24.14
C LEU A 149 -9.34 -7.57 25.51
N GLN A 150 -9.64 -6.28 25.58
CA GLN A 150 -10.44 -5.69 26.67
C GLN A 150 -11.88 -5.57 26.18
N LYS A 151 -12.82 -6.19 26.90
CA LYS A 151 -14.23 -6.28 26.48
C LYS A 151 -15.20 -5.92 27.59
N VAL A 152 -16.34 -5.34 27.19
CA VAL A 152 -17.51 -5.15 28.06
C VAL A 152 -18.65 -6.01 27.52
N GLU A 153 -19.26 -6.81 28.39
CA GLU A 153 -20.42 -7.64 28.04
C GLU A 153 -21.70 -6.79 28.04
N ARG A 154 -22.47 -6.88 26.95
CA ARG A 154 -23.80 -6.28 26.84
C ARG A 154 -24.81 -7.33 26.39
N SER A 155 -26.04 -7.13 26.81
CA SER A 155 -27.19 -7.92 26.36
C SER A 155 -28.28 -6.98 25.87
N THR A 156 -28.65 -7.13 24.60
CA THR A 156 -29.79 -6.43 24.00
C THR A 156 -30.74 -7.49 23.46
N LYS A 157 -32.02 -7.44 23.88
CA LYS A 157 -33.08 -8.36 23.43
C LYS A 157 -32.72 -9.86 23.56
N GLY A 158 -31.97 -10.24 24.61
CA GLY A 158 -31.60 -11.63 24.89
C GLY A 158 -30.42 -12.19 24.08
N LYS A 159 -29.81 -11.41 23.17
CA LYS A 159 -28.54 -11.74 22.53
C LYS A 159 -27.39 -11.05 23.27
N LYS A 160 -26.41 -11.86 23.69
CA LYS A 160 -25.16 -11.38 24.28
C LYS A 160 -24.21 -10.95 23.15
N TYR A 161 -23.57 -9.81 23.34
CA TYR A 161 -22.49 -9.33 22.47
C TYR A 161 -21.44 -8.63 23.33
N TYR A 162 -20.18 -8.65 22.87
CA TYR A 162 -19.09 -7.99 23.57
C TYR A 162 -18.66 -6.75 22.80
N ILE A 163 -18.41 -5.66 23.51
CA ILE A 163 -17.92 -4.41 22.90
C ILE A 163 -16.41 -4.32 23.13
N VAL A 164 -15.66 -4.09 22.05
CA VAL A 164 -14.20 -3.96 22.08
C VAL A 164 -13.78 -2.61 22.66
N MET A 165 -12.97 -2.61 23.73
CA MET A 165 -12.57 -1.42 24.47
C MET A 165 -11.11 -1.02 24.28
N ASN A 166 -10.36 -1.70 23.42
CA ASN A 166 -8.98 -1.35 23.12
C ASN A 166 -8.65 -1.54 21.63
N ARG A 167 -7.62 -0.84 21.14
CA ARG A 167 -7.29 -0.78 19.71
C ARG A 167 -6.43 -1.96 19.21
N ASN A 168 -5.73 -2.64 20.11
CA ASN A 168 -4.77 -3.71 19.77
C ASN A 168 -5.37 -5.11 20.01
N ALA A 169 -6.70 -5.22 19.93
CA ALA A 169 -7.39 -6.49 20.11
C ALA A 169 -7.42 -7.27 18.79
N GLU A 170 -7.25 -8.59 18.88
CA GLU A 170 -7.31 -9.47 17.71
C GLU A 170 -8.13 -10.73 18.06
N ILE A 171 -8.85 -11.25 17.07
CA ILE A 171 -9.44 -12.60 17.12
C ILE A 171 -8.51 -13.52 16.34
N ALA A 172 -7.98 -14.54 17.01
CA ALA A 172 -7.28 -15.65 16.37
C ALA A 172 -8.24 -16.84 16.25
N ILE A 173 -8.19 -17.55 15.12
CA ILE A 173 -8.90 -18.82 14.94
C ILE A 173 -7.86 -19.92 15.07
N VAL A 174 -8.05 -20.81 16.04
CA VAL A 174 -7.16 -21.93 16.30
C VAL A 174 -7.82 -23.25 15.88
N ASP A 175 -7.08 -24.17 15.26
CA ASP A 175 -7.59 -25.52 15.00
C ASP A 175 -7.56 -26.41 16.27
N GLU A 176 -7.94 -27.68 16.13
CA GLU A 176 -7.94 -28.65 17.24
C GLU A 176 -6.54 -28.97 17.78
N GLU A 177 -5.50 -28.72 16.99
CA GLU A 177 -4.08 -28.93 17.33
C GLU A 177 -3.44 -27.66 17.92
N GLY A 178 -4.20 -26.56 18.02
CA GLY A 178 -3.75 -25.27 18.56
C GLY A 178 -3.06 -24.36 17.53
N ARG A 179 -3.11 -24.69 16.23
CA ARG A 179 -2.54 -23.86 15.16
C ARG A 179 -3.41 -22.64 14.90
N GLU A 180 -2.85 -21.43 14.97
CA GLU A 180 -3.54 -20.21 14.53
C GLU A 180 -3.70 -20.24 12.99
N ARG A 181 -4.90 -20.50 12.52
CA ARG A 181 -5.30 -20.56 11.09
C ARG A 181 -5.67 -19.20 10.52
N GLY A 182 -5.84 -18.19 11.36
CA GLY A 182 -6.11 -16.82 10.94
C GLY A 182 -6.13 -15.85 12.11
N LYS A 183 -5.62 -14.63 11.89
CA LYS A 183 -5.70 -13.51 12.82
C LYS A 183 -6.48 -12.38 12.20
N TYR A 184 -7.40 -11.83 12.97
CA TYR A 184 -8.29 -10.78 12.53
C TYR A 184 -8.21 -9.62 13.53
N PRO A 185 -7.63 -8.46 13.13
CA PRO A 185 -7.60 -7.30 14.00
C PRO A 185 -9.02 -6.78 14.22
N LEU A 186 -9.32 -6.41 15.46
CA LEU A 186 -10.62 -5.87 15.85
C LEU A 186 -10.59 -4.35 15.90
N VAL A 187 -11.68 -3.75 15.40
CA VAL A 187 -11.88 -2.30 15.48
C VAL A 187 -12.37 -1.93 16.88
N TYR A 188 -11.85 -0.84 17.44
CA TYR A 188 -12.36 -0.26 18.69
C TYR A 188 -13.86 0.04 18.60
N GLY A 189 -14.63 -0.45 19.56
CA GLY A 189 -16.08 -0.35 19.60
C GLY A 189 -16.85 -1.30 18.70
N ALA A 190 -16.18 -2.25 18.04
CA ALA A 190 -16.87 -3.34 17.36
C ALA A 190 -17.65 -4.21 18.35
N HIS A 191 -18.79 -4.72 17.91
CA HIS A 191 -19.63 -5.69 18.59
C HIS A 191 -19.22 -7.11 18.16
N ILE A 192 -18.56 -7.84 19.06
CA ILE A 192 -18.23 -9.25 18.86
C ILE A 192 -19.47 -10.09 19.14
N LEU A 193 -19.81 -10.96 18.19
CA LEU A 193 -20.98 -11.85 18.23
C LEU A 193 -20.65 -13.28 18.70
N VAL A 194 -19.35 -13.60 18.82
CA VAL A 194 -18.83 -14.92 19.17
C VAL A 194 -18.21 -14.97 20.56
N GLU A 195 -18.18 -16.16 21.16
CA GLU A 195 -17.59 -16.40 22.47
C GLU A 195 -16.18 -17.03 22.37
N GLU A 196 -15.40 -16.88 23.44
CA GLU A 196 -14.06 -17.48 23.50
C GLU A 196 -14.17 -19.01 23.59
N GLY A 197 -13.43 -19.71 22.73
CA GLY A 197 -13.48 -21.17 22.61
C GLY A 197 -14.64 -21.69 21.76
N GLN A 198 -15.53 -20.82 21.25
CA GLN A 198 -16.60 -21.21 20.34
C GLN A 198 -16.03 -21.76 19.03
N HIS A 199 -16.56 -22.90 18.57
CA HIS A 199 -16.24 -23.43 17.25
C HIS A 199 -17.03 -22.65 16.19
N VAL A 200 -16.34 -22.14 15.17
CA VAL A 200 -16.91 -21.37 14.06
C VAL A 200 -16.63 -22.07 12.74
N GLU A 201 -17.66 -22.17 11.91
CA GLU A 201 -17.56 -22.63 10.52
C GLU A 201 -17.11 -21.48 9.60
N PRO A 202 -16.54 -21.75 8.42
CA PRO A 202 -16.16 -20.70 7.47
C PRO A 202 -17.33 -19.77 7.12
N ASN A 203 -17.06 -18.47 6.99
CA ASN A 203 -18.02 -17.38 6.70
C ASN A 203 -19.02 -17.09 7.84
N THR A 204 -18.67 -17.39 9.08
CA THR A 204 -19.39 -16.94 10.27
C THR A 204 -18.98 -15.51 10.63
N THR A 205 -19.95 -14.65 10.91
CA THR A 205 -19.71 -13.28 11.38
C THR A 205 -19.14 -13.28 12.80
N LEU A 206 -17.90 -12.81 12.94
CA LEU A 206 -17.19 -12.70 14.21
C LEU A 206 -17.50 -11.40 14.95
N ALA A 207 -17.51 -10.27 14.23
CA ALA A 207 -17.74 -8.95 14.80
C ALA A 207 -18.43 -8.01 13.81
N GLU A 208 -19.17 -7.02 14.32
CA GLU A 208 -19.85 -5.99 13.54
C GLU A 208 -19.54 -4.59 14.07
N TRP A 209 -19.47 -3.58 13.20
CA TRP A 209 -19.27 -2.18 13.59
C TRP A 209 -19.98 -1.22 12.63
N ASP A 210 -20.12 0.04 13.03
CA ASP A 210 -20.61 1.12 12.17
C ASP A 210 -19.47 1.57 11.23
N PRO A 211 -19.57 1.37 9.90
CA PRO A 211 -18.49 1.69 8.98
C PRO A 211 -18.31 3.20 8.77
N PHE A 212 -19.39 3.97 8.98
CA PHE A 212 -19.46 5.40 8.67
C PHE A 212 -19.00 6.29 9.82
N SER A 213 -18.85 5.74 11.02
CA SER A 213 -18.45 6.54 12.18
C SER A 213 -17.53 5.80 13.13
N MET A 214 -16.51 6.50 13.62
CA MET A 214 -15.72 6.03 14.75
C MET A 214 -16.48 6.35 16.03
N SER A 215 -16.69 5.33 16.85
CA SER A 215 -17.44 5.45 18.10
C SER A 215 -16.52 5.81 19.26
N ILE A 216 -16.87 6.84 20.04
CA ILE A 216 -16.26 7.15 21.33
C ILE A 216 -17.14 6.51 22.40
N LEU A 217 -16.60 5.50 23.08
CA LEU A 217 -17.31 4.73 24.11
C LEU A 217 -16.85 5.11 25.51
N SER A 218 -17.74 4.97 26.49
CA SER A 218 -17.39 5.06 27.91
C SER A 218 -16.74 3.77 28.40
N GLU A 219 -15.63 3.87 29.14
CA GLU A 219 -14.96 2.73 29.78
C GLU A 219 -15.49 2.46 31.20
N VAL A 220 -16.24 3.43 31.76
CA VAL A 220 -16.73 3.39 33.14
C VAL A 220 -18.21 3.72 33.21
N THR A 221 -18.87 3.19 34.25
CA THR A 221 -20.27 3.49 34.55
C THR A 221 -20.35 4.70 35.46
N GLY A 222 -21.10 5.73 35.07
CA GLY A 222 -21.22 6.97 35.84
C GLY A 222 -22.15 8.00 35.19
N ILE A 223 -21.99 9.26 35.59
CA ILE A 223 -22.80 10.39 35.09
C ILE A 223 -21.98 11.22 34.11
N VAL A 224 -22.55 11.51 32.95
CA VAL A 224 -21.95 12.36 31.92
C VAL A 224 -21.91 13.81 32.38
N GLN A 225 -20.75 14.45 32.27
CA GLN A 225 -20.62 15.91 32.39
C GLN A 225 -19.86 16.47 31.19
N PHE A 226 -20.34 17.59 30.69
CA PHE A 226 -19.67 18.33 29.63
C PHE A 226 -18.60 19.26 30.18
N GLY A 227 -17.45 19.29 29.50
CA GLY A 227 -16.41 20.28 29.70
C GLY A 227 -16.18 21.01 28.39
N ASP A 228 -16.29 22.33 28.40
CA ASP A 228 -16.08 23.21 27.24
C ASP A 228 -16.96 22.86 26.02
N ILE A 229 -18.15 22.29 26.24
CA ILE A 229 -19.19 22.06 25.21
C ILE A 229 -20.29 23.10 25.44
N LEU A 230 -20.25 24.19 24.67
CA LEU A 230 -21.13 25.34 24.77
C LEU A 230 -21.81 25.58 23.43
N GLN A 231 -23.14 25.67 23.45
CA GLN A 231 -23.95 25.92 22.26
C GLN A 231 -23.57 27.27 21.61
N GLY A 232 -23.30 27.25 20.30
CA GLY A 232 -22.88 28.40 19.51
C GLY A 232 -21.39 28.76 19.60
N VAL A 233 -20.62 28.12 20.49
CA VAL A 233 -19.18 28.40 20.68
C VAL A 233 -18.30 27.20 20.34
N THR A 234 -18.60 26.03 20.89
CA THR A 234 -17.89 24.76 20.62
C THR A 234 -18.83 23.66 20.14
N MET A 235 -20.15 23.88 20.18
CA MET A 235 -21.17 22.94 19.70
C MET A 235 -22.25 23.69 18.92
N GLU A 236 -22.69 23.12 17.81
CA GLU A 236 -23.82 23.58 17.01
C GLU A 236 -24.84 22.46 16.86
N GLU A 237 -26.13 22.79 16.93
CA GLU A 237 -27.19 21.84 16.62
C GLU A 237 -27.47 21.89 15.12
N LYS A 238 -27.20 20.77 14.43
CA LYS A 238 -27.53 20.61 13.02
C LYS A 238 -28.72 19.69 12.88
N THR A 239 -29.73 20.15 12.16
CA THR A 239 -30.85 19.31 11.74
C THR A 239 -30.43 18.55 10.49
N ASP A 240 -30.52 17.23 10.53
CA ASP A 240 -30.33 16.38 9.36
C ASP A 240 -31.56 16.52 8.43
N GLU A 241 -31.35 16.99 7.20
CA GLU A 241 -32.41 17.21 6.21
C GLU A 241 -33.16 15.92 5.83
N VAL A 242 -32.54 14.75 6.01
CA VAL A 242 -33.13 13.46 5.63
C VAL A 242 -33.95 12.86 6.76
N THR A 243 -33.41 12.86 7.97
CA THR A 243 -34.03 12.19 9.12
C THR A 243 -34.85 13.13 10.01
N GLY A 244 -34.67 14.45 9.87
CA GLY A 244 -35.29 15.45 10.74
C GLY A 244 -34.76 15.42 12.18
N LEU A 245 -33.74 14.60 12.47
CA LEU A 245 -33.14 14.48 13.78
C LEU A 245 -32.15 15.63 14.01
N ILE A 246 -32.20 16.21 15.20
CA ILE A 246 -31.26 17.23 15.64
C ILE A 246 -30.02 16.51 16.17
N SER A 247 -28.89 16.71 15.49
CA SER A 247 -27.58 16.19 15.88
C SER A 247 -26.73 17.32 16.46
N ARG A 248 -26.14 17.09 17.64
CA ARG A 248 -25.23 18.05 18.28
C ARG A 248 -23.82 17.83 17.75
N VAL A 249 -23.31 18.76 16.95
CA VAL A 249 -22.01 18.64 16.29
C VAL A 249 -21.01 19.58 16.93
N ILE A 250 -19.82 19.09 17.28
CA ILE A 250 -18.72 19.91 17.78
C ILE A 250 -18.17 20.76 16.64
N ILE A 251 -18.09 22.07 16.84
CA ILE A 251 -17.57 23.02 15.86
C ILE A 251 -16.23 23.61 16.32
N GLU A 252 -15.47 24.15 15.37
CA GLU A 252 -14.24 24.86 15.70
C GLU A 252 -14.55 26.13 16.49
N SER A 253 -13.97 26.24 17.69
CA SER A 253 -14.11 27.43 18.51
C SER A 253 -13.13 28.52 18.09
N LYS A 254 -13.56 29.78 18.23
CA LYS A 254 -12.68 30.94 18.10
C LYS A 254 -11.71 31.09 19.28
N ASP A 255 -12.01 30.45 20.42
CA ASP A 255 -11.16 30.46 21.60
C ASP A 255 -10.06 29.38 21.48
N PRO A 256 -8.76 29.74 21.56
CA PRO A 256 -7.67 28.78 21.46
C PRO A 256 -7.58 27.76 22.58
N ASP A 257 -8.17 28.04 23.75
CA ASP A 257 -8.06 27.20 24.96
C ASP A 257 -9.26 26.28 25.17
N ALA A 258 -10.35 26.45 24.41
CA ALA A 258 -11.54 25.61 24.53
C ALA A 258 -11.26 24.16 24.11
N ARG A 259 -11.44 23.21 25.04
CA ARG A 259 -11.20 21.78 24.81
C ARG A 259 -12.48 20.97 25.07
N PRO A 260 -13.38 20.88 24.09
CA PRO A 260 -14.64 20.15 24.24
C PRO A 260 -14.34 18.70 24.65
N ARG A 261 -14.91 18.28 25.77
CA ARG A 261 -14.68 16.96 26.36
C ARG A 261 -15.91 16.48 27.11
N ILE A 262 -16.04 15.16 27.17
CA ILE A 262 -17.01 14.48 28.03
C ILE A 262 -16.24 13.83 29.17
N SER A 263 -16.65 14.12 30.41
CA SER A 263 -16.07 13.51 31.61
C SER A 263 -17.13 12.64 32.29
N ILE A 264 -16.74 11.47 32.78
CA ILE A 264 -17.64 10.58 33.51
C ILE A 264 -17.39 10.69 35.01
N LYS A 265 -18.41 11.11 35.74
CA LYS A 265 -18.37 11.40 37.17
C LYS A 265 -18.97 10.27 38.00
N ASP A 266 -18.55 10.18 39.26
CA ASP A 266 -19.11 9.23 40.21
C ASP A 266 -20.58 9.58 40.51
N PRO A 267 -21.50 8.60 40.51
CA PRO A 267 -22.89 8.85 40.91
C PRO A 267 -23.08 9.45 42.31
N ASN A 268 -22.11 9.25 43.22
CA ASN A 268 -22.18 9.74 44.60
C ASN A 268 -21.43 11.06 44.83
N ASP A 269 -20.53 11.44 43.94
CA ASP A 269 -19.73 12.66 44.03
C ASP A 269 -19.68 13.35 42.66
N PRO A 270 -20.48 14.41 42.45
CA PRO A 270 -20.52 15.16 41.22
C PRO A 270 -19.25 15.97 40.95
N GLU A 271 -18.22 16.02 41.79
CA GLU A 271 -16.95 16.68 41.47
C GLU A 271 -15.85 15.68 41.08
N ARG A 272 -15.97 14.43 41.51
CA ARG A 272 -14.97 13.39 41.24
C ARG A 272 -15.16 12.75 39.87
N THR A 273 -14.17 12.93 39.00
CA THR A 273 -14.09 12.17 37.75
C THR A 273 -13.60 10.75 38.06
N LEU A 274 -14.26 9.74 37.51
CA LEU A 274 -13.84 8.33 37.66
C LEU A 274 -12.51 8.09 36.94
N ASN A 275 -11.73 7.13 37.41
CA ASN A 275 -10.50 6.71 36.74
C ASN A 275 -10.82 5.60 35.73
N LYS A 276 -10.05 5.58 34.62
CA LYS A 276 -10.16 4.51 33.62
C LYS A 276 -9.76 3.15 34.21
N PRO A 277 -10.39 2.04 33.80
CA PRO A 277 -10.02 0.71 34.27
C PRO A 277 -8.57 0.39 33.87
N GLY A 278 -7.69 0.15 34.85
CA GLY A 278 -6.29 -0.23 34.60
C GLY A 278 -5.31 0.92 34.35
N SER A 279 -5.74 2.19 34.45
CA SER A 279 -4.85 3.36 34.35
C SER A 279 -5.21 4.42 35.41
N GLN A 280 -4.23 5.23 35.83
CA GLN A 280 -4.47 6.39 36.69
C GLN A 280 -5.04 7.61 35.94
N SER A 281 -5.25 7.50 34.63
CA SER A 281 -5.89 8.54 33.83
C SER A 281 -7.38 8.65 34.16
N MET A 282 -7.85 9.88 34.35
CA MET A 282 -9.28 10.19 34.52
C MET A 282 -10.07 9.82 33.26
N ALA A 283 -11.34 9.42 33.43
CA ALA A 283 -12.31 9.13 32.38
C ALA A 283 -12.78 10.42 31.68
N ARG A 284 -11.85 11.05 30.98
CA ARG A 284 -12.04 12.26 30.18
C ARG A 284 -11.85 11.91 28.70
N TYR A 285 -12.90 12.10 27.92
CA TYR A 285 -12.95 11.82 26.49
C TYR A 285 -12.96 13.14 25.74
N GLN A 286 -11.87 13.46 25.04
CA GLN A 286 -11.80 14.67 24.22
C GLN A 286 -12.60 14.47 22.93
N LEU A 287 -13.34 15.50 22.52
CA LEU A 287 -14.13 15.47 21.30
C LEU A 287 -13.43 16.30 20.21
N PRO A 288 -13.09 15.72 19.06
CA PRO A 288 -12.59 16.50 17.93
C PRO A 288 -13.72 17.31 17.28
N VAL A 289 -13.33 18.31 16.50
CA VAL A 289 -14.24 19.05 15.62
C VAL A 289 -14.91 18.07 14.65
N GLY A 290 -16.21 18.22 14.44
CA GLY A 290 -17.04 17.32 13.62
C GLY A 290 -17.62 16.13 14.37
N ALA A 291 -17.24 15.87 15.63
CA ALA A 291 -17.85 14.83 16.43
C ALA A 291 -19.33 15.13 16.73
N ILE A 292 -20.19 14.14 16.53
CA ILE A 292 -21.61 14.18 16.86
C ILE A 292 -21.79 13.62 18.27
N VAL A 293 -22.23 14.46 19.21
CA VAL A 293 -22.51 14.05 20.59
C VAL A 293 -23.87 13.38 20.65
N VAL A 294 -23.91 12.16 21.20
CA VAL A 294 -25.14 11.34 21.30
C VAL A 294 -25.77 11.44 22.69
N VAL A 295 -24.95 11.69 23.72
CA VAL A 295 -25.39 11.74 25.12
C VAL A 295 -25.81 13.14 25.56
N GLU A 296 -26.59 13.21 26.62
CA GLU A 296 -26.99 14.45 27.32
C GLU A 296 -26.17 14.69 28.58
N GLU A 297 -26.02 15.95 28.96
CA GLU A 297 -25.41 16.30 30.24
C GLU A 297 -26.28 15.79 31.40
N GLY A 298 -25.66 15.13 32.39
CA GLY A 298 -26.36 14.51 33.51
C GLY A 298 -26.92 13.11 33.23
N GLN A 299 -26.78 12.60 32.00
CA GLN A 299 -27.22 11.24 31.66
C GLN A 299 -26.37 10.19 32.39
N LYS A 300 -27.03 9.15 32.93
CA LYS A 300 -26.35 7.95 33.43
C LYS A 300 -25.94 7.06 32.28
N VAL A 301 -24.65 6.74 32.18
CA VAL A 301 -24.08 5.85 31.17
C VAL A 301 -23.41 4.66 31.85
N ALA A 302 -23.50 3.50 31.22
CA ALA A 302 -22.74 2.32 31.61
C ALA A 302 -21.46 2.21 30.79
N ALA A 303 -20.51 1.40 31.26
CA ALA A 303 -19.38 0.99 30.44
C ALA A 303 -19.87 0.39 29.11
N GLY A 304 -19.23 0.77 28.01
CA GLY A 304 -19.62 0.41 26.64
C GLY A 304 -20.70 1.29 26.00
N ASP A 305 -21.26 2.29 26.70
CA ASP A 305 -22.20 3.22 26.06
C ASP A 305 -21.49 4.21 25.15
N LEU A 306 -22.19 4.55 24.06
CA LEU A 306 -21.74 5.49 23.05
C LEU A 306 -21.90 6.94 23.53
N LEU A 307 -20.78 7.65 23.66
CA LEU A 307 -20.74 9.06 24.05
C LEU A 307 -20.87 9.99 22.84
N ALA A 308 -20.08 9.71 21.80
CA ALA A 308 -20.08 10.49 20.57
C ALA A 308 -19.70 9.62 19.37
N LYS A 309 -20.17 10.03 18.19
CA LYS A 309 -19.79 9.45 16.89
C LYS A 309 -18.96 10.47 16.14
N ILE A 310 -17.80 10.07 15.66
CA ILE A 310 -17.04 10.87 14.71
C ILE A 310 -17.42 10.34 13.32
N PRO A 311 -18.24 11.06 12.55
CA PRO A 311 -18.47 10.69 11.17
C PRO A 311 -17.13 10.67 10.44
N ARG A 312 -16.82 9.55 9.81
CA ARG A 312 -15.66 9.43 8.96
C ARG A 312 -15.92 10.28 7.74
N GLU A 313 -15.34 11.48 7.69
CA GLU A 313 -15.38 12.34 6.49
C GLU A 313 -14.83 11.60 5.25
N THR A 314 -14.02 10.55 5.45
CA THR A 314 -13.55 9.64 4.40
C THR A 314 -14.64 8.84 3.68
N THR A 315 -15.89 8.85 4.17
CA THR A 315 -17.03 8.28 3.42
C THR A 315 -17.49 9.20 2.29
N LYS A 316 -17.15 10.51 2.34
CA LYS A 316 -16.94 11.24 1.09
C LYS A 316 -15.64 10.75 0.53
N THR A 317 -15.69 9.57 -0.10
CA THR A 317 -14.64 9.02 -0.95
C THR A 317 -13.24 9.37 -0.42
N LYS A 318 -12.59 8.44 0.31
CA LYS A 318 -11.18 8.17 -0.03
C LYS A 318 -11.12 8.33 -1.55
N ASP A 319 -10.22 9.15 -2.07
CA ASP A 319 -10.22 9.61 -3.47
C ASP A 319 -9.94 8.46 -4.47
N ILE A 320 -10.53 7.29 -4.24
CA ILE A 320 -10.88 6.19 -5.12
C ILE A 320 -11.70 6.71 -6.32
N THR A 321 -12.42 7.83 -6.19
CA THR A 321 -12.96 8.59 -7.33
C THR A 321 -11.87 9.11 -8.27
N GLY A 322 -10.65 9.23 -7.77
CA GLY A 322 -9.50 9.65 -8.53
C GLY A 322 -9.04 8.64 -9.57
N GLY A 323 -9.54 7.40 -9.62
CA GLY A 323 -9.26 6.42 -10.69
C GLY A 323 -7.82 6.51 -11.25
N LEU A 324 -7.69 6.80 -12.54
CA LEU A 324 -6.38 7.02 -13.17
C LEU A 324 -5.63 8.28 -12.66
N PRO A 325 -6.24 9.46 -12.42
CA PRO A 325 -5.57 10.59 -11.78
C PRO A 325 -4.72 10.25 -10.55
N ARG A 326 -5.21 9.39 -9.65
CA ARG A 326 -4.44 8.98 -8.46
C ARG A 326 -3.21 8.15 -8.84
N VAL A 327 -3.36 7.21 -9.77
CA VAL A 327 -2.24 6.43 -10.32
C VAL A 327 -1.21 7.35 -11.00
N ALA A 328 -1.67 8.36 -11.72
CA ALA A 328 -0.80 9.36 -12.34
C ALA A 328 -0.05 10.21 -11.29
N GLU A 329 -0.70 10.61 -10.20
CA GLU A 329 -0.05 11.30 -9.08
C GLU A 329 1.08 10.46 -8.46
N LEU A 330 0.84 9.15 -8.27
CA LEU A 330 1.81 8.21 -7.73
C LEU A 330 3.00 8.01 -8.69
N PHE A 331 2.76 7.77 -9.98
CA PHE A 331 3.83 7.63 -10.98
C PHE A 331 4.61 8.92 -11.24
N GLU A 332 4.00 10.09 -11.02
CA GLU A 332 4.71 11.37 -11.07
C GLU A 332 5.37 11.76 -9.74
N ALA A 333 5.30 10.89 -8.73
CA ALA A 333 5.82 11.14 -7.38
C ALA A 333 5.37 12.51 -6.82
N ARG A 334 4.12 12.90 -7.10
CA ARG A 334 3.55 14.16 -6.64
C ARG A 334 3.21 14.07 -5.16
N LYS A 335 3.30 15.22 -4.48
CA LYS A 335 2.81 15.33 -3.11
C LYS A 335 1.28 15.28 -3.12
N PRO A 336 0.64 14.42 -2.31
CA PRO A 336 -0.81 14.40 -2.17
C PRO A 336 -1.35 15.77 -1.75
N LYS A 337 -2.61 16.07 -2.09
CA LYS A 337 -3.28 17.30 -1.63
C LYS A 337 -3.47 17.29 -0.12
N ASP A 338 -3.87 16.13 0.42
CA ASP A 338 -4.00 15.89 1.85
C ASP A 338 -2.90 14.95 2.32
N VAL A 339 -1.80 15.52 2.80
CA VAL A 339 -0.60 14.78 3.21
C VAL A 339 -0.79 14.31 4.65
N ALA A 340 -0.62 13.03 4.94
CA ALA A 340 -0.43 12.53 6.30
C ALA A 340 1.02 12.75 6.76
N LEU A 341 1.18 13.25 7.99
CA LEU A 341 2.48 13.31 8.65
C LEU A 341 2.82 11.93 9.22
N ILE A 342 4.01 11.43 8.89
CA ILE A 342 4.53 10.17 9.44
C ILE A 342 5.56 10.44 10.53
N ALA A 343 5.62 9.57 11.54
CA ALA A 343 6.68 9.58 12.54
C ALA A 343 8.03 9.28 11.87
N GLU A 344 9.08 10.02 12.22
CA GLU A 344 10.45 9.80 11.70
C GLU A 344 11.32 8.99 12.66
N ILE A 345 10.87 8.83 13.90
CA ILE A 345 11.55 8.12 14.96
C ILE A 345 10.53 7.28 15.74
N ASP A 346 11.01 6.17 16.30
CA ASP A 346 10.24 5.38 17.26
C ASP A 346 10.18 6.12 18.59
N GLY A 347 9.03 6.15 19.25
CA GLY A 347 8.92 6.79 20.56
C GLY A 347 7.51 6.94 21.09
N VAL A 348 7.42 7.54 22.28
CA VAL A 348 6.15 7.82 22.95
C VAL A 348 5.65 9.21 22.57
N VAL A 349 4.37 9.30 22.23
CA VAL A 349 3.72 10.54 21.81
C VAL A 349 3.38 11.41 23.02
N ARG A 350 3.72 12.70 22.95
CA ARG A 350 3.31 13.75 23.89
C ARG A 350 2.78 14.98 23.15
N PHE A 351 1.81 15.67 23.75
CA PHE A 351 1.33 16.93 23.18
C PHE A 351 2.04 18.13 23.83
N GLY A 352 2.64 18.96 22.99
CA GLY A 352 3.21 20.24 23.42
C GLY A 352 2.17 21.36 23.46
N LYS A 353 2.61 22.57 23.82
CA LYS A 353 1.80 23.78 23.66
C LYS A 353 1.56 24.06 22.17
N ASP A 354 0.34 24.42 21.82
CA ASP A 354 -0.04 24.83 20.48
C ASP A 354 0.73 26.08 20.05
N VAL A 355 1.19 26.10 18.80
CA VAL A 355 1.96 27.20 18.23
C VAL A 355 1.27 27.69 16.97
N LYS A 356 0.92 28.98 16.93
CA LYS A 356 0.38 29.65 15.73
C LYS A 356 -0.77 28.89 15.05
N GLY A 357 -1.74 28.42 15.84
CA GLY A 357 -2.91 27.68 15.30
C GLY A 357 -2.59 26.27 14.78
N LYS A 358 -1.44 25.70 15.14
CA LYS A 358 -1.08 24.30 14.89
C LYS A 358 -0.88 23.58 16.22
N ARG A 359 -1.35 22.34 16.30
CA ARG A 359 -1.11 21.45 17.43
C ARG A 359 0.31 20.91 17.35
N ARG A 360 1.04 21.00 18.45
CA ARG A 360 2.42 20.48 18.55
C ARG A 360 2.38 19.07 19.11
N LEU A 361 2.83 18.11 18.32
CA LEU A 361 3.00 16.73 18.73
C LEU A 361 4.50 16.45 18.85
N ILE A 362 4.93 15.85 19.95
CA ILE A 362 6.33 15.54 20.25
C ILE A 362 6.42 14.03 20.38
N VAL A 363 7.31 13.40 19.61
CA VAL A 363 7.64 11.98 19.76
C VAL A 363 8.95 11.90 20.51
N GLU A 364 8.93 11.29 21.69
CA GLU A 364 10.10 11.12 22.55
C GLU A 364 10.64 9.68 22.41
N PRO A 365 11.85 9.48 21.85
CA PRO A 365 12.46 8.16 21.77
C PRO A 365 13.02 7.75 23.14
N GLU A 366 13.22 6.45 23.37
CA GLU A 366 13.91 5.96 24.58
C GLU A 366 15.37 6.46 24.65
N VAL A 367 16.00 6.60 23.49
CA VAL A 367 17.38 7.09 23.34
C VAL A 367 17.43 8.09 22.20
N GLY A 368 17.85 9.32 22.50
CA GLY A 368 18.06 10.37 21.49
C GLY A 368 17.30 11.66 21.78
N SER A 369 17.26 12.54 20.78
CA SER A 369 16.55 13.82 20.86
C SER A 369 15.08 13.66 20.46
N PRO A 370 14.13 14.28 21.21
CA PRO A 370 12.72 14.28 20.82
C PRO A 370 12.51 15.02 19.51
N LYS A 371 11.52 14.57 18.73
CA LYS A 371 11.18 15.16 17.44
C LYS A 371 9.78 15.75 17.44
N GLU A 372 9.66 16.93 16.86
CA GLU A 372 8.45 17.73 16.94
C GLU A 372 7.75 17.82 15.59
N TYR A 373 6.43 17.64 15.61
CA TYR A 373 5.53 17.65 14.48
C TYR A 373 4.46 18.72 14.70
N LEU A 374 4.16 19.49 13.66
CA LEU A 374 3.16 20.56 13.71
C LEU A 374 1.95 20.18 12.87
N ILE A 375 0.85 19.82 13.53
CA ILE A 375 -0.40 19.38 12.90
C ILE A 375 -1.34 20.58 12.78
N PRO A 376 -1.86 20.91 11.57
CA PRO A 376 -2.88 21.96 11.42
C PRO A 376 -4.11 21.71 12.29
N ARG A 377 -4.69 22.77 12.88
CA ARG A 377 -5.99 22.67 13.57
C ARG A 377 -7.08 22.24 12.59
N GLY A 378 -8.04 21.45 13.08
CA GLY A 378 -9.13 20.86 12.28
C GLY A 378 -8.82 19.49 11.67
N LYS A 379 -7.55 19.05 11.61
CA LYS A 379 -7.20 17.69 11.18
C LYS A 379 -7.31 16.69 12.33
N HIS A 380 -7.84 15.51 12.02
CA HIS A 380 -7.95 14.40 12.97
C HIS A 380 -6.58 13.76 13.19
N ILE A 381 -6.22 13.62 14.47
CA ILE A 381 -4.96 13.01 14.91
C ILE A 381 -5.27 11.55 15.22
N SER A 382 -4.56 10.63 14.58
CA SER A 382 -4.84 9.21 14.68
C SER A 382 -4.31 8.62 16.00
N VAL A 383 -3.30 9.26 16.59
CA VAL A 383 -2.54 8.82 17.78
C VAL A 383 -2.94 9.53 19.08
N HIS A 384 -2.82 8.84 20.21
CA HIS A 384 -3.13 9.36 21.55
C HIS A 384 -1.88 9.73 22.35
N GLU A 385 -2.08 10.52 23.40
CA GLU A 385 -1.01 10.87 24.34
C GLU A 385 -0.58 9.64 25.14
N GLY A 386 0.73 9.37 25.21
CA GLY A 386 1.30 8.20 25.85
C GLY A 386 1.33 6.94 24.99
N GLU A 387 0.83 7.00 23.75
CA GLU A 387 0.92 5.89 22.78
C GLU A 387 2.35 5.77 22.23
N PHE A 388 2.82 4.53 22.05
CA PHE A 388 4.10 4.27 21.40
C PHE A 388 3.86 4.15 19.89
N VAL A 389 4.54 5.00 19.11
CA VAL A 389 4.47 5.01 17.65
C VAL A 389 5.79 4.53 17.05
N ARG A 390 5.69 3.84 15.92
CA ARG A 390 6.88 3.44 15.16
C ARG A 390 7.19 4.44 14.05
N ALA A 391 8.46 4.52 13.66
CA ALA A 391 8.88 5.26 12.49
C ALA A 391 8.09 4.78 11.25
N GLY A 392 7.59 5.74 10.47
CA GLY A 392 6.72 5.51 9.31
C GLY A 392 5.22 5.49 9.62
N GLU A 393 4.81 5.41 10.89
CA GLU A 393 3.40 5.39 11.26
C GLU A 393 2.75 6.78 11.09
N ALA A 394 1.52 6.81 10.57
CA ALA A 394 0.80 8.03 10.32
C ALA A 394 0.28 8.64 11.63
N LEU A 395 0.65 9.89 11.91
CA LEU A 395 0.27 10.64 13.10
C LEU A 395 -1.08 11.35 12.93
N MET A 396 -1.49 11.59 11.68
CA MET A 396 -2.74 12.25 11.33
C MET A 396 -3.34 11.64 10.07
N ASP A 397 -4.64 11.84 9.91
CA ASP A 397 -5.37 11.36 8.75
C ASP A 397 -4.89 12.05 7.46
N GLY A 398 -4.73 11.27 6.38
CA GLY A 398 -4.27 11.74 5.08
C GLY A 398 -3.54 10.64 4.29
N SER A 399 -3.09 10.96 3.08
CA SER A 399 -2.22 10.07 2.29
C SER A 399 -0.76 10.31 2.65
N PRO A 400 0.04 9.28 2.96
CA PRO A 400 1.45 9.48 3.25
C PRO A 400 2.20 9.93 1.98
N ASN A 401 3.14 10.85 2.17
CA ASN A 401 3.93 11.38 1.07
C ASN A 401 5.07 10.40 0.70
N PRO A 402 5.16 9.96 -0.57
CA PRO A 402 6.23 9.05 -1.03
C PRO A 402 7.66 9.51 -0.69
N HIS A 403 7.91 10.82 -0.73
CA HIS A 403 9.24 11.39 -0.42
C HIS A 403 9.60 11.27 1.06
N ASP A 404 8.61 11.38 1.95
CA ASP A 404 8.83 11.21 3.39
C ASP A 404 9.03 9.72 3.72
N ILE A 405 8.29 8.81 3.06
CA ILE A 405 8.49 7.37 3.19
C ILE A 405 9.92 6.98 2.79
N LEU A 406 10.44 7.49 1.66
CA LEU A 406 11.81 7.21 1.23
C LEU A 406 12.85 7.64 2.29
N ARG A 407 12.67 8.82 2.87
CA ARG A 407 13.61 9.38 3.85
C ARG A 407 13.60 8.60 5.16
N VAL A 408 12.44 8.13 5.60
CA VAL A 408 12.26 7.49 6.92
C VAL A 408 12.43 5.98 6.86
N LEU A 409 11.72 5.31 5.94
CA LEU A 409 11.65 3.84 5.85
C LEU A 409 12.59 3.25 4.79
N GLY A 410 13.08 4.07 3.86
CA GLY A 410 13.98 3.65 2.79
C GLY A 410 13.27 3.12 1.53
N GLU A 411 14.08 2.69 0.56
CA GLU A 411 13.62 2.34 -0.79
C GLU A 411 12.66 1.14 -0.82
N LYS A 412 12.91 0.11 0.00
CA LYS A 412 12.12 -1.13 -0.04
C LYS A 412 10.68 -0.90 0.40
N GLU A 413 10.51 -0.21 1.52
CA GLU A 413 9.17 0.11 2.03
C GLU A 413 8.46 1.12 1.13
N LEU A 414 9.18 2.11 0.58
CA LEU A 414 8.60 2.99 -0.44
C LEU A 414 8.11 2.19 -1.66
N ALA A 415 8.94 1.29 -2.18
CA ALA A 415 8.59 0.54 -3.37
C ALA A 415 7.39 -0.39 -3.11
N LYS A 416 7.34 -1.03 -1.93
CA LYS A 416 6.19 -1.82 -1.48
C LYS A 416 4.93 -0.97 -1.37
N TYR A 417 5.03 0.22 -0.78
CA TYR A 417 3.92 1.17 -0.67
C TYR A 417 3.40 1.57 -2.06
N LEU A 418 4.27 1.99 -2.99
CA LEU A 418 3.87 2.38 -4.34
C LEU A 418 3.21 1.23 -5.11
N VAL A 419 3.76 0.01 -5.01
CA VAL A 419 3.17 -1.16 -5.66
C VAL A 419 1.78 -1.47 -5.09
N ASN A 420 1.62 -1.47 -3.77
CA ASN A 420 0.35 -1.75 -3.12
C ASN A 420 -0.72 -0.69 -3.46
N GLU A 421 -0.41 0.59 -3.36
CA GLU A 421 -1.35 1.68 -3.66
C GLU A 421 -1.79 1.67 -5.13
N ILE A 422 -0.86 1.47 -6.06
CA ILE A 422 -1.21 1.40 -7.49
C ILE A 422 -2.09 0.17 -7.75
N GLN A 423 -1.76 -0.98 -7.15
CA GLN A 423 -2.53 -2.21 -7.31
C GLN A 423 -3.93 -2.09 -6.73
N GLU A 424 -4.09 -1.46 -5.57
CA GLU A 424 -5.38 -1.18 -4.96
C GLU A 424 -6.28 -0.40 -5.94
N VAL A 425 -5.77 0.66 -6.55
CA VAL A 425 -6.57 1.46 -7.51
C VAL A 425 -6.99 0.65 -8.74
N TYR A 426 -6.07 -0.11 -9.36
CA TYR A 426 -6.44 -0.95 -10.51
C TYR A 426 -7.44 -2.05 -10.14
N ARG A 427 -7.28 -2.68 -8.97
CA ARG A 427 -8.16 -3.74 -8.47
C ARG A 427 -9.55 -3.21 -8.11
N LEU A 428 -9.63 -2.03 -7.49
CA LEU A 428 -10.89 -1.34 -7.21
C LEU A 428 -11.68 -1.05 -8.48
N GLN A 429 -11.00 -0.89 -9.63
CA GLN A 429 -11.61 -0.72 -10.94
C GLN A 429 -11.84 -2.04 -11.70
N GLY A 430 -11.59 -3.19 -11.05
CA GLY A 430 -11.82 -4.53 -11.59
C GLY A 430 -10.73 -5.02 -12.55
N VAL A 431 -9.61 -4.31 -12.67
CA VAL A 431 -8.49 -4.73 -13.53
C VAL A 431 -7.46 -5.48 -12.69
N LYS A 432 -7.20 -6.74 -13.06
CA LYS A 432 -6.18 -7.57 -12.40
C LYS A 432 -4.85 -7.41 -13.13
N ILE A 433 -3.92 -6.68 -12.51
CA ILE A 433 -2.52 -6.57 -12.97
C ILE A 433 -1.64 -7.34 -11.98
N ASN A 434 -0.53 -7.91 -12.46
CA ASN A 434 0.47 -8.53 -11.60
C ASN A 434 1.48 -7.49 -11.10
N ASP A 435 1.86 -7.59 -9.82
CA ASP A 435 2.79 -6.69 -9.15
C ASP A 435 4.10 -6.48 -9.93
N LYS A 436 4.56 -7.50 -10.68
CA LYS A 436 5.84 -7.45 -11.42
C LYS A 436 5.89 -6.31 -12.43
N HIS A 437 4.76 -5.96 -13.03
CA HIS A 437 4.70 -4.86 -13.99
C HIS A 437 4.86 -3.51 -13.30
N VAL A 438 4.21 -3.33 -12.15
CA VAL A 438 4.34 -2.09 -11.36
C VAL A 438 5.74 -1.95 -10.78
N GLU A 439 6.32 -3.04 -10.27
CA GLU A 439 7.70 -3.09 -9.79
C GLU A 439 8.72 -2.64 -10.85
N VAL A 440 8.53 -3.02 -12.12
CA VAL A 440 9.40 -2.60 -13.23
C VAL A 440 9.40 -1.08 -13.38
N VAL A 441 8.25 -0.43 -13.24
CA VAL A 441 8.12 1.03 -13.34
C VAL A 441 8.70 1.70 -12.10
N VAL A 442 8.36 1.22 -10.90
CA VAL A 442 8.88 1.75 -9.63
C VAL A 442 10.42 1.63 -9.56
N ARG A 443 11.00 0.56 -10.12
CA ARG A 443 12.46 0.43 -10.27
C ARG A 443 13.06 1.56 -11.11
N GLN A 444 12.38 2.04 -12.15
CA GLN A 444 12.86 3.18 -12.95
C GLN A 444 12.75 4.50 -12.18
N MET A 445 11.72 4.66 -11.34
CA MET A 445 11.54 5.86 -10.51
C MET A 445 12.62 6.02 -9.43
N LEU A 446 13.19 4.90 -8.97
CA LEU A 446 14.25 4.83 -7.94
C LEU A 446 15.66 4.62 -8.52
N LYS A 447 15.86 4.92 -9.81
CA LYS A 447 17.12 4.67 -10.51
C LYS A 447 18.22 5.70 -10.20
N ARG A 448 17.88 6.86 -9.61
CA ARG A 448 18.81 7.99 -9.40
C ARG A 448 19.18 8.18 -7.93
N VAL A 449 20.40 8.63 -7.70
CA VAL A 449 20.96 8.97 -6.39
C VAL A 449 21.48 10.41 -6.44
N ARG A 450 21.22 11.19 -5.38
CA ARG A 450 21.82 12.51 -5.18
C ARG A 450 23.10 12.38 -4.37
N VAL A 451 24.19 12.92 -4.86
CA VAL A 451 25.47 12.91 -4.13
C VAL A 451 25.45 13.97 -3.03
N LYS A 452 25.67 13.55 -1.78
CA LYS A 452 25.74 14.44 -0.60
C LYS A 452 27.17 14.79 -0.24
N ASP A 453 28.04 13.79 -0.28
CA ASP A 453 29.48 13.93 -0.07
C ASP A 453 30.19 13.22 -1.22
N VAL A 454 31.16 13.89 -1.83
CA VAL A 454 31.89 13.39 -3.00
C VAL A 454 33.05 12.47 -2.60
N GLY A 455 33.55 12.53 -1.36
CA GLY A 455 34.75 11.80 -0.97
C GLY A 455 35.92 12.03 -1.93
N ASP A 456 36.56 10.94 -2.36
CA ASP A 456 37.63 10.93 -3.36
C ASP A 456 37.13 10.50 -4.76
N THR A 457 35.81 10.55 -5.00
CA THR A 457 35.22 10.20 -6.30
C THR A 457 35.25 11.37 -7.28
N ASN A 458 34.94 11.10 -8.54
CA ASN A 458 34.80 12.13 -9.58
C ASN A 458 33.42 12.84 -9.57
N PHE A 459 32.61 12.66 -8.53
CA PHE A 459 31.28 13.27 -8.45
C PHE A 459 31.33 14.72 -7.98
N LEU A 460 30.22 15.44 -8.21
CA LEU A 460 29.98 16.77 -7.66
C LEU A 460 28.87 16.70 -6.60
N VAL A 461 28.93 17.60 -5.62
CA VAL A 461 27.88 17.72 -4.60
C VAL A 461 26.56 18.10 -5.29
N ASP A 462 25.47 17.48 -4.84
CA ASP A 462 24.12 17.59 -5.39
C ASP A 462 23.91 17.04 -6.81
N ASP A 463 24.92 16.39 -7.40
CA ASP A 463 24.79 15.75 -8.70
C ASP A 463 23.80 14.57 -8.67
N GLN A 464 23.09 14.35 -9.78
CA GLN A 464 22.05 13.32 -9.93
C GLN A 464 22.51 12.21 -10.87
N VAL A 465 23.13 11.20 -10.28
CA VAL A 465 23.77 10.11 -11.01
C VAL A 465 22.93 8.85 -11.00
N ASP A 466 23.15 7.98 -11.98
CA ASP A 466 22.57 6.64 -12.00
C ASP A 466 23.09 5.83 -10.82
N ARG A 467 22.21 5.08 -10.15
CA ARG A 467 22.55 4.28 -8.97
C ARG A 467 23.67 3.27 -9.24
N PHE A 468 23.64 2.56 -10.36
CA PHE A 468 24.65 1.55 -10.66
C PHE A 468 25.98 2.19 -11.02
N ALA A 469 25.97 3.34 -11.70
CA ALA A 469 27.17 4.12 -11.96
C ALA A 469 27.78 4.67 -10.66
N PHE A 470 26.94 5.13 -9.72
CA PHE A 470 27.37 5.57 -8.39
C PHE A 470 28.00 4.44 -7.57
N GLU A 471 27.34 3.27 -7.53
CA GLU A 471 27.86 2.07 -6.86
C GLU A 471 29.21 1.63 -7.47
N GLU A 472 29.34 1.62 -8.80
CA GLU A 472 30.57 1.20 -9.49
C GLU A 472 31.75 2.15 -9.24
N GLU A 473 31.53 3.47 -9.26
CA GLU A 473 32.59 4.44 -8.97
C GLU A 473 33.04 4.35 -7.51
N ASN A 474 32.10 4.13 -6.59
CA ASN A 474 32.42 3.90 -5.18
C ASN A 474 33.21 2.61 -4.97
N GLU A 475 32.85 1.51 -5.63
CA GLU A 475 33.61 0.26 -5.61
C GLU A 475 35.04 0.48 -6.13
N ARG A 476 35.21 1.27 -7.20
CA ARG A 476 36.52 1.61 -7.76
C ARG A 476 37.39 2.41 -6.77
N VAL A 477 36.84 3.45 -6.15
CA VAL A 477 37.58 4.30 -5.19
C VAL A 477 37.90 3.52 -3.92
N LEU A 478 36.98 2.70 -3.44
CA LEU A 478 37.20 1.85 -2.28
C LEU A 478 38.29 0.80 -2.53
N ALA A 479 38.34 0.22 -3.74
CA ALA A 479 39.42 -0.68 -4.15
C ALA A 479 40.79 0.01 -4.23
N GLN A 480 40.81 1.33 -4.43
CA GLN A 480 42.02 2.17 -4.40
C GLN A 480 42.36 2.67 -2.98
N GLY A 481 41.56 2.33 -1.96
CA GLY A 481 41.75 2.74 -0.58
C GLY A 481 41.30 4.18 -0.27
N GLY A 482 40.58 4.83 -1.19
CA GLY A 482 40.02 6.17 -0.99
C GLY A 482 38.69 6.16 -0.25
N ARG A 483 38.18 7.35 0.07
CA ARG A 483 36.85 7.54 0.67
C ARG A 483 35.76 7.51 -0.40
N PRO A 484 34.79 6.59 -0.33
CA PRO A 484 33.67 6.57 -1.27
C PRO A 484 32.75 7.77 -1.06
N ALA A 485 32.00 8.12 -2.10
CA ALA A 485 30.96 9.14 -2.02
C ALA A 485 29.75 8.64 -1.22
N ILE A 486 29.08 9.56 -0.54
CA ILE A 486 27.83 9.32 0.17
C ILE A 486 26.70 9.92 -0.65
N GLY A 487 25.70 9.11 -0.97
CA GLY A 487 24.54 9.51 -1.75
C GLY A 487 23.23 9.20 -1.05
N GLU A 488 22.21 10.02 -1.28
CA GLU A 488 20.84 9.79 -0.83
C GLU A 488 19.98 9.38 -2.03
N PRO A 489 19.17 8.31 -1.92
CA PRO A 489 18.33 7.85 -3.02
C PRO A 489 17.28 8.90 -3.37
N MET A 490 16.93 9.00 -4.66
CA MET A 490 15.95 9.96 -5.14
C MET A 490 14.77 9.27 -5.81
N LEU A 491 13.57 9.64 -5.38
CA LEU A 491 12.34 9.31 -6.08
C LEU A 491 12.04 10.37 -7.15
N LEU A 492 12.09 9.96 -8.41
CA LEU A 492 11.69 10.79 -9.54
C LEU A 492 10.40 10.28 -10.17
N GLY A 493 9.49 11.20 -10.50
CA GLY A 493 8.34 10.90 -11.33
C GLY A 493 8.76 10.45 -12.74
N ILE A 494 7.93 9.65 -13.41
CA ILE A 494 8.24 9.07 -14.72
C ILE A 494 8.62 10.11 -15.78
N THR A 495 7.98 11.29 -15.79
CA THR A 495 8.31 12.39 -16.73
C THR A 495 9.72 12.93 -16.49
N LYS A 496 10.06 13.22 -15.22
CA LYS A 496 11.41 13.71 -14.87
C LYS A 496 12.48 12.64 -15.07
N GLY A 497 12.17 11.38 -14.73
CA GLY A 497 13.06 10.25 -14.94
C GLY A 497 13.37 10.00 -16.42
N ALA A 498 12.39 10.18 -17.30
CA ALA A 498 12.58 10.03 -18.75
C ALA A 498 13.47 11.12 -19.36
N LEU A 499 13.34 12.37 -18.89
CA LEU A 499 14.22 13.47 -19.30
C LEU A 499 15.65 13.30 -18.78
N ALA A 500 15.80 12.72 -17.58
CA ALA A 500 17.08 12.35 -16.99
C ALA A 500 17.61 11.01 -17.51
N SER A 501 17.31 10.60 -18.75
CA SER A 501 17.91 9.41 -19.35
C SER A 501 19.35 9.68 -19.79
N ASP A 502 20.21 8.66 -19.73
CA ASP A 502 21.61 8.79 -20.19
C ASP A 502 21.71 8.94 -21.71
N SER A 503 20.73 8.39 -22.44
CA SER A 503 20.59 8.61 -23.87
C SER A 503 19.85 9.92 -24.13
N PHE A 504 20.58 10.90 -24.69
CA PHE A 504 19.95 12.15 -25.12
C PHE A 504 19.04 11.93 -26.34
N LEU A 505 19.30 10.94 -27.20
CA LEU A 505 18.42 10.60 -28.32
C LEU A 505 17.06 10.12 -27.80
N SER A 506 17.04 9.20 -26.84
CA SER A 506 15.81 8.73 -26.20
C SER A 506 15.12 9.82 -25.37
N ALA A 507 15.87 10.66 -24.66
CA ALA A 507 15.29 11.75 -23.88
C ALA A 507 14.64 12.81 -24.78
N SER A 508 15.31 13.17 -25.89
CA SER A 508 14.83 14.17 -26.85
C SER A 508 13.55 13.77 -27.58
N SER A 509 13.26 12.47 -27.66
CA SER A 509 12.06 11.94 -28.28
C SER A 509 10.83 11.94 -27.37
N PHE A 510 10.96 12.34 -26.09
CA PHE A 510 9.86 12.37 -25.13
C PHE A 510 9.21 13.76 -25.04
N GLN A 511 9.88 14.72 -24.40
CA GLN A 511 9.43 16.11 -24.20
C GLN A 511 10.66 17.04 -24.11
N GLU A 512 10.46 18.37 -24.17
CA GLU A 512 11.52 19.37 -24.01
C GLU A 512 12.74 19.19 -24.96
N THR A 513 12.50 18.74 -26.21
CA THR A 513 13.53 18.37 -27.19
C THR A 513 14.65 19.42 -27.33
N THR A 514 14.30 20.70 -27.43
CA THR A 514 15.28 21.80 -27.55
C THR A 514 16.24 21.84 -26.37
N LYS A 515 15.71 21.75 -25.14
CA LYS A 515 16.51 21.81 -23.92
C LYS A 515 17.48 20.63 -23.83
N VAL A 516 16.99 19.41 -24.10
CA VAL A 516 17.79 18.19 -24.06
C VAL A 516 18.94 18.25 -25.08
N LEU A 517 18.66 18.69 -26.31
CA LEU A 517 19.69 18.78 -27.35
C LEU A 517 20.69 19.90 -27.08
N THR A 518 20.25 21.05 -26.57
CA THR A 518 21.16 22.13 -26.17
C THR A 518 22.11 21.68 -25.06
N GLU A 519 21.61 21.01 -24.03
CA GLU A 519 22.43 20.49 -22.95
C GLU A 519 23.42 19.42 -23.45
N ALA A 520 22.96 18.50 -24.30
CA ALA A 520 23.81 17.49 -24.92
C ALA A 520 24.92 18.10 -25.78
N ALA A 521 24.62 19.17 -26.52
CA ALA A 521 25.60 19.90 -27.34
C ALA A 521 26.64 20.64 -26.48
N ILE A 522 26.21 21.31 -25.41
CA ILE A 522 27.11 22.02 -24.47
C ILE A 522 28.07 21.03 -23.80
N GLN A 523 27.57 19.86 -23.39
CA GLN A 523 28.36 18.84 -22.70
C GLN A 523 29.15 17.93 -23.67
N GLY A 524 28.91 18.01 -24.97
CA GLY A 524 29.49 17.10 -25.96
C GLY A 524 29.13 15.63 -25.71
N LYS A 525 27.87 15.35 -25.31
CA LYS A 525 27.44 13.99 -24.94
C LYS A 525 27.59 13.01 -26.13
N VAL A 526 28.03 11.79 -25.82
CA VAL A 526 28.11 10.68 -26.78
C VAL A 526 27.10 9.61 -26.40
N ASP A 527 26.18 9.29 -27.32
CA ASP A 527 25.18 8.25 -27.13
C ASP A 527 25.74 6.86 -27.48
N ARG A 528 25.55 5.88 -26.59
CA ARG A 528 26.05 4.52 -26.74
C ARG A 528 25.03 3.54 -27.35
N LEU A 529 23.81 4.00 -27.67
CA LEU A 529 22.76 3.21 -28.33
C LEU A 529 22.47 1.87 -27.62
N GLN A 530 22.35 1.90 -26.28
CA GLN A 530 22.13 0.70 -25.47
C GLN A 530 20.64 0.39 -25.27
N GLY A 531 19.77 1.36 -25.50
CA GLY A 531 18.32 1.27 -25.33
C GLY A 531 17.58 0.90 -26.60
N LEU A 532 16.26 0.76 -26.46
CA LEU A 532 15.38 0.40 -27.57
C LEU A 532 15.14 1.60 -28.50
N LYS A 533 14.83 2.77 -27.93
CA LYS A 533 14.41 3.95 -28.70
C LYS A 533 15.51 4.47 -29.61
N GLU A 534 16.74 4.57 -29.11
CA GLU A 534 17.84 5.08 -29.95
C GLU A 534 18.11 4.18 -31.15
N ASN A 535 18.05 2.86 -30.98
CA ASN A 535 18.25 1.93 -32.09
C ASN A 535 17.11 2.01 -33.10
N VAL A 536 15.86 2.20 -32.66
CA VAL A 536 14.73 2.46 -33.57
C VAL A 536 14.94 3.76 -34.36
N ILE A 537 15.32 4.86 -33.69
CA ILE A 537 15.57 6.16 -34.35
C ILE A 537 16.69 6.04 -35.39
N MET A 538 17.73 5.26 -35.09
CA MET A 538 18.88 5.04 -35.98
C MET A 538 18.66 3.96 -37.04
N GLY A 539 17.50 3.30 -37.08
CA GLY A 539 17.22 2.21 -38.02
C GLY A 539 18.05 0.92 -37.78
N ARG A 540 18.50 0.70 -36.54
CA ARG A 540 19.25 -0.50 -36.13
C ARG A 540 18.34 -1.52 -35.46
N LEU A 541 18.81 -2.77 -35.42
CA LEU A 541 18.16 -3.81 -34.62
C LEU A 541 18.14 -3.40 -33.14
N ILE A 542 16.95 -3.47 -32.52
CA ILE A 542 16.80 -3.19 -31.10
C ILE A 542 17.53 -4.23 -30.25
N PRO A 543 18.12 -3.86 -29.10
CA PRO A 543 18.85 -4.77 -28.22
C PRO A 543 17.93 -5.67 -27.36
N ALA A 544 16.85 -6.18 -27.96
CA ALA A 544 15.89 -7.11 -27.36
C ALA A 544 15.47 -8.19 -28.37
N GLY A 545 14.97 -9.32 -27.86
CA GLY A 545 14.62 -10.49 -28.67
C GLY A 545 15.78 -10.91 -29.58
N THR A 546 15.49 -11.15 -30.86
CA THR A 546 16.46 -11.56 -31.89
C THR A 546 17.57 -10.55 -32.16
N GLY A 547 17.42 -9.29 -31.73
CA GLY A 547 18.42 -8.25 -31.93
C GLY A 547 19.58 -8.27 -30.93
N ARG A 548 19.51 -9.09 -29.87
CA ARG A 548 20.61 -9.27 -28.91
C ARG A 548 21.84 -9.91 -29.57
N LYS A 549 23.03 -9.48 -29.15
CA LYS A 549 24.31 -9.95 -29.71
C LYS A 549 24.54 -11.44 -29.46
N GLU A 550 24.01 -11.93 -28.35
CA GLU A 550 24.07 -13.30 -27.90
C GLU A 550 23.38 -14.25 -28.88
N TYR A 551 22.25 -13.82 -29.47
CA TYR A 551 21.52 -14.62 -30.46
C TYR A 551 22.11 -14.56 -31.87
N LYS A 552 22.89 -13.52 -32.20
CA LYS A 552 23.56 -13.41 -33.51
C LYS A 552 24.70 -14.41 -33.73
N ARG A 553 25.18 -15.03 -32.66
CA ARG A 553 26.31 -15.99 -32.69
C ARG A 553 25.87 -17.44 -32.48
N LEU A 554 24.57 -17.68 -32.37
CA LEU A 554 24.02 -19.02 -32.19
C LEU A 554 23.54 -19.54 -33.55
N ASP A 555 24.04 -20.71 -33.95
CA ASP A 555 23.45 -21.47 -35.03
C ASP A 555 22.12 -22.07 -34.51
N ILE A 556 21.03 -21.75 -35.19
CA ILE A 556 19.69 -22.21 -34.83
C ILE A 556 19.47 -23.56 -35.52
N GLU A 557 19.55 -24.65 -34.77
CA GLU A 557 18.98 -25.93 -35.20
C GLU A 557 17.46 -25.86 -35.00
N VAL A 558 16.74 -25.69 -36.11
CA VAL A 558 15.29 -25.81 -36.10
C VAL A 558 14.97 -27.29 -36.25
N GLU A 559 14.50 -27.94 -35.17
CA GLU A 559 13.74 -29.19 -35.33
C GLU A 559 12.53 -28.86 -36.18
N ARG A 560 12.56 -29.25 -37.46
CA ARG A 560 11.36 -29.20 -38.30
C ARG A 560 10.38 -30.18 -37.67
N LEU A 561 9.42 -29.65 -36.92
CA LEU A 561 8.15 -30.32 -36.73
C LEU A 561 7.57 -30.48 -38.13
N GLU A 562 7.66 -31.68 -38.68
CA GLU A 562 6.96 -32.05 -39.91
C GLU A 562 5.47 -31.81 -39.66
N TYR A 563 4.97 -30.70 -40.17
CA TYR A 563 3.54 -30.52 -40.38
C TYR A 563 3.15 -31.58 -41.42
N GLU A 564 2.58 -32.69 -40.98
CA GLU A 564 1.79 -33.56 -41.86
C GLU A 564 0.72 -32.68 -42.50
N GLN A 565 0.89 -32.39 -43.80
CA GLN A 565 -0.14 -31.71 -44.57
C GLN A 565 -1.37 -32.64 -44.61
N PRO A 566 -2.56 -32.18 -44.17
CA PRO A 566 -3.77 -32.97 -44.35
C PRO A 566 -3.97 -33.22 -45.85
N GLY A 567 -4.19 -34.49 -46.19
CA GLY A 567 -4.11 -35.03 -47.55
C GLY A 567 -4.86 -34.18 -48.59
N GLN A 568 -4.17 -33.90 -49.69
CA GLN A 568 -4.79 -33.39 -50.90
C GLN A 568 -5.76 -34.46 -51.44
N GLU A 569 -7.06 -34.21 -51.32
CA GLU A 569 -8.06 -34.92 -52.12
C GLU A 569 -7.75 -34.68 -53.60
N GLN A 570 -7.63 -35.79 -54.34
CA GLN A 570 -7.39 -35.79 -55.77
C GLN A 570 -8.61 -35.19 -56.49
N GLU A 571 -8.54 -33.94 -56.92
CA GLU A 571 -9.41 -33.43 -57.98
C GLU A 571 -9.02 -34.10 -59.31
N GLN A 572 -9.81 -35.11 -59.71
CA GLN A 572 -9.78 -35.66 -61.04
C GLN A 572 -10.32 -34.61 -62.03
N GLY A 573 -9.42 -34.00 -62.80
CA GLY A 573 -9.79 -33.17 -63.94
C GLY A 573 -10.44 -34.01 -65.05
N GLN A 574 -11.71 -33.73 -65.34
CA GLN A 574 -12.33 -34.04 -66.63
C GLN A 574 -12.13 -32.83 -67.56
N GLU A 575 -11.27 -33.00 -68.56
CA GLU A 575 -11.13 -32.07 -69.69
C GLU A 575 -12.40 -32.09 -70.55
N PRO A 576 -12.98 -30.95 -70.96
CA PRO A 576 -13.85 -30.87 -72.12
C PRO A 576 -13.01 -30.66 -73.39
N GLY A 577 -13.14 -31.60 -74.31
CA GLY A 577 -12.46 -31.60 -75.61
C GLY A 577 -12.86 -30.44 -76.51
N VAL A 578 -11.85 -29.88 -77.18
CA VAL A 578 -12.00 -28.93 -78.28
C VAL A 578 -12.24 -29.74 -79.56
N SER A 579 -13.43 -29.60 -80.15
CA SER A 579 -13.74 -30.13 -81.49
C SER A 579 -13.56 -29.02 -82.54
N GLU A 580 -12.72 -29.28 -83.54
CA GLU A 580 -12.62 -28.48 -84.77
C GLU A 580 -13.82 -28.70 -85.71
N LEU A 581 -14.02 -27.70 -86.59
CA LEU A 581 -14.74 -27.67 -87.88
C LEU A 581 -16.17 -27.09 -87.90
N GLY A 582 -16.29 -25.98 -88.64
CA GLY A 582 -17.53 -25.29 -89.03
C GLY A 582 -17.28 -23.84 -89.40
#